data_AF-A0A3A6P245-F1
#
_entry.id   AF-A0A3A6P245-F1
#
_cell.length_a   1.000
_cell.length_b   1.000
_cell.length_c   1.000
_cell.angle_alpha   90.00
_cell.angle_beta   90.00
_cell.angle_gamma   90.00
#
_symmetry.space_group_name_H-M   'P 1'
#
loop_
_entity.id
_entity.type
_entity.pdbx_description
1 polymer ?
#
loop_
_entity_poly.entity_id
_entity_poly.type
_entity_poly.pdbx_seq_one_letter_code
_entity_poly.pdbx_strand_id
1 'polypeptide(L)'
;MQTENLVRKQFLITPGQARKLELLAKQHKGSAAQVVRDAIDAYNPDDPADMKESDLLELVSAKVKEALADTVETRIRLRKTLTQLGLEGD
;
A
#
# COMPACT_ATOMS: atom_id res chain seq x y z
N MET A 1 9.77 -8.73 35.59
CA MET A 1 9.77 -8.97 34.13
C MET A 1 10.54 -10.25 33.90
N GLN A 2 9.87 -11.31 33.43
CA GLN A 2 10.60 -12.53 33.06
C GLN A 2 11.42 -12.23 31.82
N THR A 3 12.73 -12.40 31.92
CA THR A 3 13.65 -12.31 30.78
C THR A 3 13.43 -13.59 29.97
N GLU A 4 12.80 -13.48 28.80
CA GLU A 4 12.66 -14.62 27.90
C GLU A 4 14.05 -15.11 27.47
N ASN A 5 14.23 -16.44 27.48
CA ASN A 5 15.48 -17.05 27.06
C ASN A 5 15.62 -16.96 25.54
N LEU A 6 16.42 -16.01 25.07
CA LEU A 6 16.73 -15.87 23.65
C LEU A 6 17.64 -17.01 23.18
N VAL A 7 17.23 -17.68 22.10
CA VAL A 7 18.04 -18.69 21.42
C VAL A 7 18.70 -18.12 20.16
N ARG A 8 19.98 -18.48 19.92
CA ARG A 8 20.70 -18.05 18.72
C ARG A 8 20.30 -18.90 17.53
N LYS A 9 19.71 -18.26 16.51
CA LYS A 9 19.42 -18.87 15.21
C LYS A 9 20.11 -18.06 14.11
N GLN A 10 20.80 -18.74 13.21
CA GLN A 10 21.54 -18.13 12.10
C GLN A 10 20.97 -18.59 10.77
N PHE A 11 20.85 -17.67 9.83
CA PHE A 11 20.33 -17.90 8.49
C PHE A 11 21.11 -17.02 7.51
N LEU A 12 21.19 -17.46 6.25
CA LEU A 12 21.83 -16.71 5.18
C LEU A 12 20.78 -15.85 4.49
N ILE A 13 21.13 -14.58 4.20
CA ILE A 13 20.30 -13.64 3.46
C ILE A 13 21.11 -13.02 2.33
N THR A 14 20.42 -12.51 1.31
CA THR A 14 21.07 -11.79 0.21
C THR A 14 21.66 -10.45 0.69
N PRO A 15 22.69 -9.92 0.00
CA PRO A 15 23.25 -8.60 0.32
C PRO A 15 22.20 -7.47 0.27
N GLY A 16 21.20 -7.58 -0.62
CA GLY A 16 20.10 -6.63 -0.70
C GLY A 16 19.23 -6.64 0.55
N GLN A 17 18.89 -7.83 1.06
CA GLN A 17 18.12 -7.99 2.30
C GLN A 17 18.90 -7.48 3.52
N ALA A 18 20.21 -7.74 3.59
CA ALA A 18 21.06 -7.22 4.65
C ALA A 18 21.05 -5.68 4.69
N ARG A 19 21.17 -5.03 3.52
CA ARG A 19 21.07 -3.56 3.42
C ARG A 19 19.71 -3.03 3.85
N LYS A 20 18.62 -3.70 3.46
CA LYS A 20 17.25 -3.31 3.86
C LYS A 20 17.07 -3.41 5.38
N LEU A 21 17.57 -4.47 5.99
CA LEU A 21 17.49 -4.69 7.43
C LEU A 21 18.23 -3.60 8.22
N GLU A 22 19.43 -3.22 7.78
CA GLU A 22 20.20 -2.12 8.38
C GLU A 22 19.49 -0.76 8.28
N LEU A 23 18.84 -0.50 7.14
CA LEU A 23 18.06 0.73 6.95
C LEU A 23 16.89 0.80 7.95
N LEU A 24 16.13 -0.30 8.08
CA LEU A 24 15.00 -0.40 8.99
C LEU A 24 15.45 -0.25 10.45
N ALA A 25 16.55 -0.91 10.83
CA ALA A 25 17.10 -0.80 12.18
C ALA A 25 17.43 0.66 12.56
N LYS A 26 18.03 1.41 11.62
CA LYS A 26 18.31 2.84 11.81
C LYS A 26 17.03 3.67 11.95
N GLN A 27 16.03 3.43 11.12
CA GLN A 27 14.76 4.17 11.14
C GLN A 27 14.00 3.95 12.45
N HIS A 28 13.96 2.72 12.95
CA HIS A 28 13.22 2.34 14.15
C HIS A 28 14.03 2.50 15.45
N LYS A 29 15.24 3.09 15.40
CA LYS A 29 16.17 3.23 16.55
C LYS A 29 16.37 1.91 17.30
N GLY A 30 16.48 0.81 16.55
CA GLY A 30 16.57 -0.54 17.08
C GLY A 30 17.77 -1.31 16.54
N SER A 31 17.93 -2.56 16.99
CA SER A 31 18.89 -3.49 16.40
C SER A 31 18.28 -4.25 15.23
N ALA A 32 19.09 -4.70 14.28
CA ALA A 32 18.65 -5.60 13.21
C ALA A 32 17.92 -6.84 13.77
N ALA A 33 18.39 -7.38 14.90
CA ALA A 33 17.74 -8.51 15.57
C ALA A 33 16.36 -8.15 16.14
N GLN A 34 16.17 -6.92 16.64
CA GLN A 34 14.86 -6.45 17.09
C GLN A 34 13.89 -6.33 15.92
N VAL A 35 14.34 -5.73 14.81
CA VAL A 35 13.51 -5.62 13.59
C VAL A 35 13.07 -6.99 13.08
N VAL A 36 13.95 -7.99 13.11
CA VAL A 36 13.59 -9.37 12.74
C VAL A 36 12.56 -9.97 13.70
N ARG A 37 12.68 -9.73 15.01
CA ARG A 37 11.67 -10.18 15.99
C ARG A 37 10.32 -9.51 15.73
N ASP A 38 10.30 -8.18 15.62
CA ASP A 38 9.08 -7.43 15.38
C ASP A 38 8.39 -7.87 14.08
N ALA A 39 9.16 -8.16 13.03
CA ALA A 39 8.62 -8.68 11.77
C ALA A 39 8.05 -10.09 11.88
N ILE A 40 8.67 -10.96 12.70
CA ILE A 40 8.15 -12.31 12.97
C ILE A 40 6.86 -12.20 13.80
N ASP A 41 6.83 -11.35 14.82
CA ASP A 41 5.67 -11.16 15.69
C ASP A 41 4.49 -10.54 14.94
N ALA A 42 4.76 -9.65 13.98
CA ALA A 42 3.74 -9.04 13.13
C ALA A 42 3.25 -9.99 12.02
N TYR A 43 4.03 -10.99 11.64
CA TYR A 43 3.66 -11.92 10.57
C TYR A 43 2.63 -12.92 11.07
N ASN A 44 1.38 -12.76 10.63
CA ASN A 44 0.30 -13.71 10.93
C ASN A 44 0.05 -14.59 9.69
N PRO A 45 0.57 -15.84 9.66
CA PRO A 45 0.42 -16.72 8.49
C PRO A 45 -1.03 -17.15 8.24
N ASP A 46 -1.90 -17.04 9.24
CA ASP A 46 -3.32 -17.42 9.18
C ASP A 46 -4.25 -16.22 8.88
N ASP A 47 -3.70 -15.00 8.75
CA ASP A 47 -4.47 -13.82 8.39
C ASP A 47 -4.52 -13.64 6.86
N PRO A 48 -5.69 -13.81 6.22
CA PRO A 48 -5.84 -13.55 4.79
C PRO A 48 -5.73 -12.05 4.42
N ALA A 49 -5.53 -11.14 5.37
CA ALA A 49 -5.39 -9.70 5.10
C ALA A 49 -4.25 -9.38 4.11
N ASP A 50 -3.13 -10.10 4.14
CA ASP A 50 -2.01 -9.90 3.20
C ASP A 50 -2.35 -10.33 1.76
N MET A 51 -3.40 -11.12 1.55
CA MET A 51 -3.95 -11.42 0.21
C MET A 51 -4.99 -10.41 -0.27
N LYS A 52 -5.62 -9.64 0.63
CA LYS A 52 -6.79 -8.78 0.33
C LYS A 52 -6.45 -7.33 -0.02
N GLU A 53 -5.23 -6.88 0.24
CA GLU A 53 -4.82 -5.50 -0.05
C GLU A 53 -4.84 -5.20 -1.56
N SER A 54 -4.49 -6.20 -2.40
CA SER A 54 -4.57 -6.11 -3.86
C SER A 54 -6.01 -5.93 -4.35
N ASP A 55 -6.94 -6.75 -3.84
CA ASP A 55 -8.34 -6.75 -4.29
C ASP A 55 -9.07 -5.44 -3.91
N LEU A 56 -8.76 -4.88 -2.74
CA LEU A 56 -9.31 -3.59 -2.30
C LEU A 56 -8.78 -2.43 -3.15
N LEU A 57 -7.48 -2.43 -3.48
CA LEU A 57 -6.89 -1.43 -4.36
C LEU A 57 -7.44 -1.53 -5.79
N GLU A 58 -7.72 -2.74 -6.27
CA GLU A 58 -8.34 -2.96 -7.57
C GLU A 58 -9.79 -2.46 -7.61
N LEU A 59 -10.57 -2.71 -6.56
CA LEU A 59 -11.93 -2.18 -6.41
C LEU A 59 -11.94 -0.64 -6.39
N VAL A 60 -11.04 -0.02 -5.62
CA VAL A 60 -10.89 1.44 -5.57
C VAL A 60 -10.50 1.99 -6.94
N SER A 61 -9.54 1.35 -7.62
CA SER A 61 -9.14 1.73 -8.98
C SER A 61 -10.30 1.67 -9.97
N ALA A 62 -11.13 0.63 -9.91
CA ALA A 62 -12.32 0.49 -10.74
C ALA A 62 -13.33 1.62 -10.48
N LYS A 63 -13.59 1.94 -9.21
CA LYS A 63 -14.53 3.00 -8.82
C LYS A 63 -14.06 4.40 -9.22
N VAL A 64 -12.75 4.67 -9.15
CA VAL A 64 -12.17 5.94 -9.61
C VAL A 64 -12.29 6.07 -11.14
N LYS A 65 -12.06 4.99 -11.89
CA LYS A 65 -12.23 4.99 -13.35
C LYS A 65 -13.67 5.24 -13.77
N GLU A 66 -14.62 4.61 -13.08
CA GLU A 66 -16.05 4.81 -13.29
C GLU A 66 -16.44 6.28 -13.08
N ALA A 67 -16.08 6.87 -11.93
CA ALA A 67 -16.38 8.27 -11.63
C ALA A 67 -15.75 9.25 -12.63
N LEU A 68 -14.54 8.95 -13.13
CA LEU A 68 -13.88 9.76 -14.14
C LEU A 68 -14.62 9.71 -15.49
N ALA A 69 -15.04 8.52 -15.91
CA ALA A 69 -15.81 8.33 -17.14
C ALA A 69 -17.13 9.10 -17.08
N ASP A 70 -17.85 8.98 -15.96
CA ASP A 70 -19.11 9.71 -15.74
C ASP A 70 -18.91 11.23 -15.77
N THR A 71 -17.81 11.72 -15.19
CA THR A 71 -17.47 13.15 -15.19
C THR A 71 -17.20 13.66 -16.61
N VAL A 72 -16.43 12.89 -17.40
CA VAL A 72 -16.14 13.23 -18.80
C VAL A 72 -17.42 13.24 -19.63
N GLU A 73 -18.26 12.22 -19.49
CA GLU A 73 -19.52 12.15 -20.21
C GLU A 73 -20.44 13.30 -19.83
N THR A 74 -20.56 13.60 -18.54
CA THR A 74 -21.34 14.72 -18.04
C THR A 74 -20.84 16.04 -18.63
N ARG A 75 -19.51 16.27 -18.66
CA ARG A 75 -18.93 17.47 -19.27
C ARG A 75 -19.26 17.57 -20.77
N ILE A 76 -19.20 16.46 -21.51
CA ILE A 76 -19.57 16.43 -22.93
C ILE A 76 -21.04 16.80 -23.11
N ARG A 77 -21.94 16.22 -22.31
CA ARG A 77 -23.38 16.52 -22.36
C ARG A 77 -23.67 17.98 -22.00
N LEU A 78 -23.04 18.50 -20.95
CA LEU A 78 -23.14 19.89 -20.53
C LEU A 78 -22.70 20.82 -21.65
N ARG A 79 -21.54 20.56 -22.26
CA ARG A 79 -21.03 21.36 -23.37
C ARG A 79 -21.98 21.35 -24.56
N LYS A 80 -22.47 20.19 -24.99
CA LYS A 80 -23.48 20.08 -26.06
C LYS A 80 -24.73 20.90 -25.76
N THR A 81 -25.20 20.87 -24.51
CA THR A 81 -26.39 21.62 -24.09
C THR A 81 -26.11 23.12 -24.10
N LEU A 82 -24.95 23.57 -23.63
CA LEU A 82 -24.53 24.98 -23.66
C LEU A 82 -24.37 25.49 -25.10
N THR A 83 -23.79 24.70 -26.01
CA THR A 83 -23.71 25.02 -27.44
C THR A 83 -25.10 25.16 -28.06
N GLN A 84 -26.03 24.23 -27.76
CA GLN A 84 -27.40 24.27 -28.28
C GLN A 84 -28.19 25.49 -27.79
N LEU A 85 -27.88 25.98 -26.59
CA LEU A 85 -28.50 27.18 -26.02
C LEU A 85 -27.81 28.48 -26.47
N GLY A 86 -26.77 28.41 -27.30
CA GLY A 86 -26.01 29.58 -27.75
C GLY A 86 -25.22 30.27 -26.63
N LEU A 87 -24.91 29.55 -25.55
CA LEU A 87 -24.21 30.05 -24.37
C LEU A 87 -22.70 29.71 -24.37
N GLU A 88 -22.16 29.13 -25.45
CA GLU A 88 -20.71 29.07 -25.67
C GLU A 88 -20.22 30.48 -26.06
N GLY A 89 -19.58 31.19 -25.12
CA GLY A 89 -18.86 32.44 -25.38
C GLY A 89 -17.49 32.20 -26.02
N ASP A 90 -17.03 33.20 -26.79
CA ASP A 90 -15.66 33.33 -27.35
C ASP A 90 -14.54 33.07 -26.34
#